data_AF-A0A495VJ61-F1
#
_entry.id   AF-A0A495VJ61-F1
#
_cell.length_a   1.000
_cell.length_b   1.000
_cell.length_c   1.000
_cell.angle_alpha   90.00
_cell.angle_beta   90.00
_cell.angle_gamma   90.00
#
_symmetry.space_group_name_H-M   'P 1'
#
loop_
_entity.id
_entity.type
_entity.pdbx_description
1 polymer ?
#
loop_
_entity_poly.entity_id
_entity_poly.type
_entity_poly.pdbx_seq_one_letter_code
_entity_poly.pdbx_strand_id
1 'polypeptide(L)'
;MSDHTSLTHAGYVAAVVAALPVPIAYVSTRLVLPEQPRLAAVLLRSPAATPQDLTAVPQVWLCWTEVSGWSLGTDPDGRSGLERVRWAHLGVLPDPVEVGQWVDDQMSSRPAAGAYQRPYYRVVDDDAAFERSLATYAEHVERGA
;
A
#
# COMPACT_ATOMS: atom_id res chain seq x y z
N MET A 1 -5.53 30.96 2.23
CA MET A 1 -5.82 30.02 3.32
C MET A 1 -5.09 28.75 2.97
N SER A 2 -3.94 28.52 3.60
CA SER A 2 -3.04 27.43 3.21
C SER A 2 -3.60 26.10 3.68
N ASP A 3 -3.77 25.17 2.74
CA ASP A 3 -4.13 23.77 2.93
C ASP A 3 -3.20 23.10 3.95
N HIS A 4 -3.72 22.75 5.12
CA HIS A 4 -3.00 21.95 6.13
C HIS A 4 -3.71 20.62 6.41
N THR A 5 -4.57 20.18 5.49
CA THR A 5 -5.11 18.83 5.48
C THR A 5 -4.19 17.92 4.67
N SER A 6 -2.89 17.92 5.01
CA SER A 6 -1.97 16.89 4.55
C SER A 6 -2.59 15.55 4.95
N LEU A 7 -3.01 14.76 3.96
CA LEU A 7 -3.75 13.50 4.10
C LEU A 7 -3.21 12.72 5.31
N THR A 8 -4.04 12.50 6.33
CA THR A 8 -3.61 11.99 7.66
C THR A 8 -2.86 10.65 7.60
N HIS A 9 -3.00 9.89 6.51
CA HIS A 9 -2.31 8.62 6.27
C HIS A 9 -1.05 8.70 5.40
N ALA A 10 -0.73 9.85 4.79
CA ALA A 10 0.42 9.96 3.88
C ALA A 10 1.74 9.67 4.59
N GLY A 11 1.89 10.11 5.85
CA GLY A 11 3.09 9.83 6.65
C GLY A 11 3.29 8.33 6.90
N TYR A 12 2.22 7.60 7.18
CA TYR A 12 2.30 6.14 7.33
C TYR A 12 2.68 5.46 6.00
N VAL A 13 2.08 5.89 4.88
CA VAL A 13 2.43 5.37 3.56
C VAL A 13 3.91 5.64 3.23
N ALA A 14 4.43 6.82 3.57
CA ALA A 14 5.83 7.16 3.40
C ALA A 14 6.76 6.26 4.24
N ALA A 15 6.36 5.95 5.48
CA ALA A 15 7.10 5.01 6.33
C ALA A 15 7.14 3.60 5.73
N VAL A 16 6.01 3.09 5.22
CA VAL A 16 5.96 1.79 4.52
C VAL A 16 6.85 1.82 3.28
N VAL A 17 6.73 2.86 2.45
CA VAL A 17 7.56 3.08 1.26
C VAL A 17 9.06 3.04 1.59
N ALA A 18 9.48 3.71 2.67
CA ALA A 18 10.87 3.70 3.12
C ALA A 18 11.37 2.32 3.57
N ALA A 19 10.46 1.45 4.02
CA ALA A 19 10.76 0.08 4.43
C ALA A 19 10.69 -0.94 3.27
N LEU A 20 10.26 -0.55 2.08
CA LEU A 20 10.16 -1.47 0.95
C LEU A 20 11.55 -1.86 0.42
N PRO A 21 11.84 -3.16 0.25
CA PRO A 21 13.13 -3.64 -0.28
C PRO A 21 13.20 -3.56 -1.82
N VAL A 22 12.21 -2.95 -2.46
CA VAL A 22 12.07 -2.89 -3.92
C VAL A 22 12.01 -1.44 -4.40
N PRO A 23 12.59 -1.13 -5.58
CA PRO A 23 12.49 0.21 -6.15
C PRO A 23 11.03 0.59 -6.46
N ILE A 24 10.68 1.82 -6.15
CA ILE A 24 9.31 2.34 -6.32
C ILE A 24 9.22 3.12 -7.63
N ALA A 25 8.18 2.85 -8.41
CA ALA A 25 7.89 3.57 -9.64
C ALA A 25 7.05 4.82 -9.37
N TYR A 26 6.03 4.68 -8.51
CA TYR A 26 5.03 5.72 -8.27
C TYR A 26 4.30 5.48 -6.95
N VAL A 27 3.92 6.57 -6.26
CA VAL A 27 3.10 6.54 -5.05
C VAL A 27 1.92 7.49 -5.24
N SER A 28 0.72 7.04 -4.90
CA SER A 28 -0.51 7.84 -4.89
C SER A 28 -1.27 7.61 -3.59
N THR A 29 -1.46 8.67 -2.81
CA THR A 29 -2.34 8.68 -1.63
C THR A 29 -3.57 9.50 -1.95
N ARG A 30 -4.76 8.99 -1.63
CA ARG A 30 -6.02 9.72 -1.84
C ARG A 30 -6.94 9.56 -0.63
N LEU A 31 -7.57 10.66 -0.23
CA LEU A 31 -8.86 10.59 0.46
C LEU A 31 -9.89 10.36 -0.62
N VAL A 32 -10.59 9.22 -0.56
CA VAL A 32 -11.75 9.02 -1.41
C VAL A 32 -12.90 9.58 -0.59
N LEU A 33 -13.33 10.84 -0.79
CA LEU A 33 -14.43 11.55 -0.11
C LEU A 33 -14.48 11.48 1.46
N PRO A 34 -15.22 12.36 2.17
CA PRO A 34 -15.31 12.31 3.64
C PRO A 34 -15.94 11.02 4.20
N GLU A 35 -16.75 10.33 3.40
CA GLU A 35 -17.53 9.15 3.80
C GLU A 35 -16.93 7.82 3.31
N GLN A 36 -15.78 7.86 2.67
CA GLN A 36 -15.16 6.70 2.06
C GLN A 36 -13.75 6.47 2.65
N PRO A 37 -13.31 5.20 2.74
CA PRO A 37 -12.09 4.85 3.46
C PRO A 37 -10.85 5.46 2.82
N ARG A 38 -9.85 5.82 3.65
CA ARG A 38 -8.54 6.27 3.16
C ARG A 38 -7.90 5.18 2.31
N LEU A 39 -7.22 5.60 1.23
CA LEU A 39 -6.58 4.70 0.29
C LEU A 39 -5.16 5.18 -0.08
N ALA A 40 -4.27 4.21 -0.28
CA ALA A 40 -2.98 4.43 -0.91
C ALA A 40 -2.71 3.34 -1.95
N ALA A 41 -2.06 3.73 -3.03
CA ALA A 41 -1.57 2.82 -4.06
C ALA A 41 -0.10 3.14 -4.34
N VAL A 42 0.73 2.10 -4.38
CA VAL A 42 2.16 2.16 -4.66
C VAL A 42 2.42 1.23 -5.83
N LEU A 43 2.98 1.76 -6.91
CA LEU A 43 3.44 0.97 -8.05
C LEU A 43 4.91 0.61 -7.82
N LEU A 44 5.19 -0.68 -7.79
CA LEU A 44 6.53 -1.22 -7.58
C LEU A 44 7.18 -1.47 -8.95
N ARG A 45 8.47 -1.17 -9.08
CA ARG A 45 9.21 -1.61 -10.27
C ARG A 45 9.47 -3.11 -10.13
N SER A 46 9.09 -3.86 -11.16
CA SER A 46 9.55 -5.24 -11.25
C SER A 46 11.08 -5.26 -11.27
N PRO A 47 11.74 -6.09 -10.46
CA PRO A 47 13.21 -6.21 -10.47
C PRO A 47 13.75 -6.70 -11.82
N ALA A 48 12.89 -7.29 -12.66
CA ALA A 48 13.22 -7.70 -14.04
C ALA A 48 12.95 -6.62 -15.10
N ALA A 49 12.40 -5.46 -14.74
CA ALA A 49 12.09 -4.39 -15.69
C ALA A 49 13.34 -3.60 -16.09
N THR A 50 13.58 -3.44 -17.40
CA THR A 50 14.52 -2.43 -17.89
C THR A 50 13.89 -1.03 -17.81
N PRO A 51 14.68 0.05 -17.65
CA PRO A 51 14.16 1.41 -17.40
C PRO A 51 13.24 2.00 -18.49
N GLN A 52 13.12 1.36 -19.65
CA GLN A 52 12.52 1.93 -20.85
C GLN A 52 11.11 1.41 -21.17
N ASP A 53 10.57 0.42 -20.44
CA ASP A 53 9.28 -0.20 -20.78
C ASP A 53 8.37 -0.41 -19.56
N LEU A 54 7.81 0.68 -19.02
CA LEU A 54 6.77 0.61 -17.98
C LEU A 54 5.42 0.06 -18.50
N THR A 55 5.27 -0.03 -19.83
CA THR A 55 4.05 -0.52 -20.50
C THR A 55 4.13 -1.98 -20.93
N ALA A 56 5.32 -2.61 -20.93
CA ALA A 56 5.51 -3.99 -21.41
C ALA A 56 5.83 -5.00 -20.29
N VAL A 57 6.03 -4.54 -19.05
CA VAL A 57 6.38 -5.39 -17.91
C VAL A 57 5.17 -5.53 -16.97
N PRO A 58 4.90 -6.73 -16.42
CA PRO A 58 3.87 -6.94 -15.40
C PRO A 58 3.97 -5.89 -14.29
N GLN A 59 2.90 -5.13 -14.09
CA GLN A 59 2.86 -4.10 -13.06
C GLN A 59 2.54 -4.74 -11.72
N VAL A 60 3.46 -4.63 -10.78
CA VAL A 60 3.23 -5.02 -9.39
C VAL A 60 2.76 -3.80 -8.63
N TRP A 61 1.60 -3.90 -7.99
CA TRP A 61 1.03 -2.82 -7.20
C TRP A 61 0.81 -3.28 -5.76
N LEU A 62 0.98 -2.35 -4.84
CA LEU A 62 0.73 -2.48 -3.43
C LEU A 62 -0.35 -1.45 -3.06
N CYS A 63 -1.47 -1.91 -2.52
CA CYS A 63 -2.63 -1.08 -2.19
C CYS A 63 -2.95 -1.19 -0.71
N TRP A 64 -3.12 -0.05 -0.04
CA TRP A 64 -3.61 0.04 1.32
C TRP A 64 -5.01 0.64 1.34
N THR A 65 -5.87 0.09 2.19
CA THR A 65 -7.15 0.71 2.53
C THR A 65 -7.35 0.72 4.03
N GLU A 66 -7.99 1.75 4.54
CA GLU A 66 -8.30 1.90 5.96
C GLU A 66 -9.17 0.77 6.54
N VAL A 67 -9.93 0.07 5.70
CA VAL A 67 -10.75 -1.08 6.13
C VAL A 67 -9.99 -2.40 6.04
N SER A 68 -9.15 -2.49 5.01
CA SER A 68 -8.45 -3.67 4.46
C SER A 68 -7.04 -3.95 4.95
N GLY A 69 -6.32 -2.90 5.35
CA GLY A 69 -4.87 -2.95 5.36
C GLY A 69 -4.30 -3.11 3.94
N TRP A 70 -3.14 -3.76 3.88
CA TRP A 70 -2.34 -3.89 2.66
C TRP A 70 -2.72 -5.10 1.80
N SER A 71 -2.62 -4.91 0.50
CA SER A 71 -2.73 -5.97 -0.50
C SER A 71 -1.74 -5.76 -1.64
N LEU A 72 -1.23 -6.84 -2.21
CA LEU A 72 -0.28 -6.86 -3.30
C LEU A 72 -0.93 -7.58 -4.47
N GLY A 73 -0.86 -6.99 -5.66
CA GLY A 73 -1.33 -7.63 -6.88
C GLY A 73 -0.34 -7.46 -8.01
N THR A 74 -0.49 -8.34 -9.00
CA THR A 74 0.30 -8.31 -10.23
C THR A 74 -0.65 -8.25 -11.40
N ASP A 75 -0.46 -7.29 -12.30
CA ASP A 75 -1.15 -7.24 -13.58
C ASP A 75 -0.18 -7.56 -14.71
N PRO A 76 -0.09 -8.83 -15.13
CA PRO A 76 0.81 -9.24 -16.21
C PRO A 76 0.29 -8.89 -17.61
N ASP A 77 -1.02 -8.69 -17.80
CA ASP A 77 -1.66 -8.64 -19.13
C ASP A 77 -2.61 -7.43 -19.30
N GLY A 78 -2.59 -6.46 -18.38
CA GLY A 78 -3.54 -5.34 -18.34
C GLY A 78 -4.97 -5.74 -18.00
N ARG A 79 -5.18 -6.93 -17.40
CA ARG A 79 -6.49 -7.48 -17.04
C ARG A 79 -6.59 -7.56 -15.53
N SER A 80 -7.79 -7.28 -14.97
CA SER A 80 -8.01 -7.27 -13.51
C SER A 80 -7.74 -8.66 -12.90
N GLY A 81 -6.48 -8.92 -12.53
CA GLY A 81 -5.99 -10.16 -11.93
C GLY A 81 -6.40 -10.26 -10.47
N LEU A 82 -7.69 -10.15 -10.16
CA LEU A 82 -8.21 -10.28 -8.81
C LEU A 82 -7.83 -11.64 -8.19
N GLU A 83 -7.68 -12.70 -9.00
CA GLU A 83 -7.18 -14.00 -8.52
C GLU A 83 -5.70 -13.99 -8.07
N ARG A 84 -4.99 -12.88 -8.32
CA ARG A 84 -3.56 -12.70 -7.98
C ARG A 84 -3.35 -11.65 -6.90
N VAL A 85 -4.43 -11.17 -6.28
CA VAL A 85 -4.37 -10.28 -5.12
C VAL A 85 -4.06 -11.08 -3.88
N ARG A 86 -3.09 -10.60 -3.10
CA ARG A 86 -2.69 -11.16 -1.81
C ARG A 86 -2.93 -10.12 -0.76
N TRP A 87 -3.72 -10.45 0.25
CA TRP A 87 -3.91 -9.58 1.40
C TRP A 87 -2.85 -9.87 2.45
N ALA A 88 -2.33 -8.81 3.09
CA ALA A 88 -1.46 -8.95 4.23
C ALA A 88 -2.29 -9.42 5.45
N HIS A 89 -1.80 -10.45 6.14
CA HIS A 89 -2.40 -10.95 7.39
C HIS A 89 -1.80 -10.25 8.62
N LEU A 90 -1.58 -8.93 8.53
CA LEU A 90 -0.87 -8.12 9.54
C LEU A 90 -1.74 -7.04 10.20
N GLY A 91 -3.02 -6.96 9.83
CA GLY A 91 -3.95 -5.92 10.27
C GLY A 91 -4.03 -4.74 9.31
N VAL A 92 -4.76 -3.70 9.73
CA VAL A 92 -4.97 -2.49 8.91
C VAL A 92 -3.75 -1.58 8.94
N LEU A 93 -3.15 -1.38 10.12
CA LEU A 93 -2.02 -0.48 10.32
C LEU A 93 -0.82 -1.24 10.93
N PRO A 94 -0.27 -2.26 10.23
CA PRO A 94 0.91 -2.99 10.69
C PRO A 94 2.16 -2.11 10.79
N ASP A 95 3.21 -2.64 11.41
CA ASP A 95 4.53 -1.99 11.39
C ASP A 95 5.04 -1.89 9.94
N PRO A 96 5.55 -0.72 9.50
CA PRO A 96 6.11 -0.55 8.16
C PRO A 96 7.16 -1.58 7.75
N VAL A 97 8.01 -2.01 8.68
CA VAL A 97 9.07 -3.01 8.43
C VAL A 97 8.45 -4.38 8.15
N GLU A 98 7.39 -4.76 8.87
CA GLU A 98 6.67 -6.02 8.63
C GLU A 98 6.01 -6.02 7.25
N VAL A 99 5.50 -4.88 6.79
CA VAL A 99 4.97 -4.75 5.42
C VAL A 99 6.08 -4.94 4.39
N GLY A 100 7.24 -4.32 4.60
CA GLY A 100 8.41 -4.48 3.71
C GLY A 100 8.86 -5.94 3.58
N GLN A 101 8.98 -6.64 4.71
CA GLN A 101 9.31 -8.07 4.76
C GLN A 101 8.26 -8.92 4.04
N TRP A 102 6.98 -8.67 4.30
CA TRP A 102 5.90 -9.38 3.62
C TRP A 102 5.94 -9.17 2.10
N VAL A 103 6.19 -7.95 1.62
CA VAL A 103 6.35 -7.67 0.18
C VAL A 103 7.53 -8.45 -0.40
N ASP A 104 8.67 -8.49 0.30
CA ASP A 104 9.85 -9.24 -0.14
C ASP A 104 9.55 -10.74 -0.33
N ASP A 105 8.88 -11.33 0.66
CA ASP A 105 8.46 -12.74 0.64
C ASP A 105 7.51 -13.02 -0.52
N GLN A 106 6.55 -12.12 -0.79
CA GLN A 106 5.61 -12.26 -1.89
C GLN A 106 6.28 -12.11 -3.26
N MET A 107 7.29 -11.25 -3.37
CA MET A 107 8.04 -11.01 -4.61
C MET A 107 9.05 -12.13 -4.90
N SER A 108 9.58 -12.78 -3.87
CA SER A 108 10.56 -13.86 -3.97
C SER A 108 9.94 -15.24 -4.20
N SER A 109 8.66 -15.43 -3.85
CA SER A 109 7.95 -16.69 -4.04
C SER A 109 7.29 -16.78 -5.43
N ARG A 110 7.32 -17.96 -6.08
CA ARG A 110 6.50 -18.20 -7.28
C ARG A 110 5.04 -17.92 -6.92
N PRO A 111 4.28 -17.24 -7.80
CA PRO A 111 2.97 -16.78 -7.41
C PRO A 111 2.01 -17.95 -7.15
N ALA A 112 1.84 -18.36 -5.90
CA ALA A 112 0.69 -19.18 -5.47
C ALA A 112 -0.61 -18.37 -5.67
N ALA A 113 -1.68 -18.99 -6.15
CA ALA A 113 -2.98 -18.30 -6.26
C ALA A 113 -3.34 -17.65 -4.91
N GLY A 114 -3.63 -16.35 -4.91
CA GLY A 114 -3.88 -15.61 -3.68
C GLY A 114 -5.15 -16.12 -2.98
N ALA A 115 -5.17 -16.10 -1.65
CA ALA A 115 -6.41 -16.31 -0.93
C ALA A 115 -7.35 -15.12 -1.23
N TYR A 116 -8.47 -15.40 -1.91
CA TYR A 116 -9.55 -14.42 -2.16
C TYR A 116 -10.07 -13.73 -0.88
N GLN A 117 -9.80 -14.31 0.28
CA GLN A 117 -10.33 -13.86 1.55
C GLN A 117 -9.56 -12.65 2.06
N ARG A 118 -10.27 -11.53 2.15
CA ARG A 118 -9.84 -10.30 2.81
C ARG A 118 -9.84 -10.54 4.33
N PRO A 119 -8.67 -10.66 4.99
CA PRO A 119 -8.60 -11.17 6.37
C PRO A 119 -9.06 -10.16 7.42
N TYR A 120 -9.05 -8.87 7.07
CA TYR A 120 -9.53 -7.80 7.94
C TYR A 120 -10.69 -7.06 7.29
N TYR A 121 -11.64 -6.66 8.10
CA TYR A 121 -12.66 -5.70 7.70
C TYR A 121 -12.99 -4.84 8.90
N ARG A 122 -12.48 -3.62 8.90
CA ARG A 122 -12.82 -2.60 9.90
C ARG A 122 -14.06 -1.82 9.44
N VAL A 123 -14.97 -1.56 10.38
CA VAL A 123 -16.01 -0.54 10.21
C VAL A 123 -15.36 0.82 10.48
N VAL A 124 -15.47 1.76 9.53
CA VAL A 124 -14.87 3.10 9.63
C VAL A 124 -15.83 4.02 10.40
N ASP A 125 -16.01 3.73 11.68
CA ASP A 125 -16.58 4.69 12.62
C ASP A 125 -15.43 5.42 13.34
N ASP A 126 -15.75 6.48 14.08
CA ASP A 126 -14.78 7.30 14.82
C ASP A 126 -13.94 6.43 15.79
N ASP A 127 -12.73 6.08 15.34
CA ASP A 127 -11.79 5.21 16.05
C ASP A 127 -10.58 6.05 16.47
N ALA A 128 -10.73 6.70 17.63
CA ALA A 128 -9.69 7.52 18.23
C ALA A 128 -8.38 6.75 18.52
N ALA A 129 -8.42 5.42 18.65
CA ALA A 129 -7.20 4.63 18.79
C ALA A 129 -6.47 4.51 17.45
N PHE A 130 -7.20 4.23 16.36
CA PHE A 130 -6.65 4.22 15.01
C PHE A 130 -6.04 5.58 14.62
N GLU A 131 -6.75 6.68 14.87
CA GLU A 131 -6.26 8.02 14.54
C GLU A 131 -4.98 8.38 15.31
N ARG A 132 -4.89 8.01 16.59
CA ARG A 132 -3.66 8.21 17.38
C ARG A 132 -2.49 7.40 16.84
N SER A 133 -2.72 6.14 16.47
CA SER A 133 -1.69 5.29 15.88
C SER A 133 -1.21 5.86 14.54
N LEU A 134 -2.13 6.34 13.70
CA LEU A 134 -1.79 6.95 12.42
C LEU A 134 -1.01 8.27 12.58
N ALA A 135 -1.38 9.09 13.57
CA ALA A 135 -0.72 10.36 13.85
C ALA A 135 0.76 10.22 14.25
N THR A 136 1.19 9.06 14.74
CA THR A 136 2.62 8.80 15.04
C THR A 136 3.52 8.90 13.80
N TYR A 137 2.95 8.81 12.60
CA TYR A 137 3.69 8.88 11.34
C TYR A 137 3.67 10.27 10.69
N ALA A 138 3.09 11.29 11.32
CA ALA A 138 2.92 12.63 10.73
C ALA A 138 4.25 13.26 10.26
N GLU A 139 5.35 13.00 10.99
CA GLU A 139 6.69 13.56 10.69
C GLU A 139 7.37 12.93 9.47
N HIS A 140 6.90 11.78 8.99
CA HIS A 140 7.53 11.09 7.84
C HIS A 140 7.27 11.80 6.50
N VAL A 141 6.35 12.76 6.48
CA VAL A 141 6.09 13.62 5.31
C VAL A 141 7.20 14.66 5.13
N GLU A 142 7.84 15.13 6.20
CA GLU A 142 8.79 16.25 6.17
C GLU A 142 10.22 15.85 5.79
N ARG A 143 10.57 14.56 5.85
CA ARG A 143 11.91 14.05 5.54
C ARG A 143 12.06 13.47 4.12
N GLY A 144 10.97 13.46 3.34
CA GLY A 144 10.92 12.89 1.99
C GLY A 144 10.70 13.91 0.86
N ALA A 145 10.78 15.21 1.16
CA ALA A 145 10.65 16.30 0.19
C ALA A 145 12.01 16.82 -0.28
#